data_AF-A0A022RZ32-F1
#
_entry.id   AF-A0A022RZ32-F1
#
_cell.length_a   1.000
_cell.length_b   1.000
_cell.length_c   1.000
_cell.angle_alpha   90.00
_cell.angle_beta   90.00
_cell.angle_gamma   90.00
#
_symmetry.space_group_name_H-M   'P 1'
#
loop_
_entity.id
_entity.type
_entity.pdbx_description
1 polymer ?
#
loop_
_entity_poly.entity_id
_entity_poly.type
_entity_poly.pdbx_seq_one_letter_code
_entity_poly.pdbx_strand_id
1 'polypeptide(L)'
;IIDLYIVFAVVTALIQIAYVAVVGSFPFNSFLSGVLSCVGTAVLAVSLRIQVNKENKEFKDLPPERAFADFVLCNLVLHLVIMNFLG
;
A
#
# COMPACT_ATOMS: atom_id res chain seq x y z
N ILE A 1 10.98 -9.79 -4.10
CA ILE A 1 10.65 -8.44 -4.62
C ILE A 1 9.42 -7.87 -3.91
N ILE A 2 8.27 -8.56 -3.91
CA ILE A 2 7.05 -8.09 -3.20
C ILE A 2 7.31 -7.85 -1.70
N ASP A 3 8.03 -8.76 -1.05
CA ASP A 3 8.38 -8.62 0.37
C ASP A 3 9.24 -7.37 0.66
N LEU A 4 10.26 -7.12 -0.16
CA LEU A 4 11.09 -5.91 -0.10
C LEU A 4 10.27 -4.64 -0.33
N TYR A 5 9.30 -4.68 -1.25
CA TYR A 5 8.39 -3.57 -1.51
C TYR A 5 7.49 -3.24 -0.31
N ILE A 6 6.98 -4.27 0.37
CA ILE A 6 6.20 -4.12 1.62
C ILE A 6 7.07 -3.49 2.70
N VAL A 7 8.30 -4.00 2.90
CA VAL A 7 9.25 -3.44 3.88
C VAL A 7 9.54 -1.97 3.58
N PHE A 8 9.80 -1.62 2.32
CA PHE A 8 10.03 -0.25 1.91
C PHE A 8 8.82 0.66 2.23
N ALA A 9 7.60 0.22 1.93
CA ALA A 9 6.39 0.97 2.21
C ALA A 9 6.19 1.20 3.72
N VAL A 10 6.42 0.17 4.54
CA VAL A 10 6.32 0.26 6.01
C VAL A 10 7.37 1.20 6.58
N VAL A 11 8.62 1.09 6.12
CA VAL A 11 9.71 1.99 6.56
C VAL A 11 9.40 3.44 6.20
N THR A 12 8.86 3.69 5.00
CA THR A 12 8.47 5.04 4.57
C THR A 12 7.37 5.62 5.46
N ALA A 13 6.36 4.82 5.82
CA ALA A 13 5.31 5.25 6.75
C ALA A 13 5.89 5.59 8.14
N LEU A 14 6.83 4.79 8.64
CA LEU A 14 7.49 5.07 9.92
C LEU A 14 8.29 6.37 9.90
N ILE A 15 8.99 6.66 8.79
CA ILE A 15 9.72 7.92 8.61
C ILE A 15 8.75 9.11 8.61
N GLN A 16 7.59 9.01 7.95
CA GLN A 16 6.58 10.06 7.96
C GLN A 16 6.02 10.31 9.37
N ILE A 17 5.75 9.24 10.13
CA ILE A 17 5.28 9.33 11.52
C ILE A 17 6.34 10.00 12.40
N ALA A 18 7.61 9.61 12.24
CA ALA A 18 8.72 10.23 12.96
C ALA A 18 8.86 11.72 12.63
N TYR A 19 8.71 12.10 11.35
CA TYR A 19 8.76 13.50 10.92
C TYR A 19 7.68 14.33 11.60
N VAL A 20 6.43 13.87 11.60
CA VAL A 20 5.33 14.59 12.28
C VAL A 20 5.52 14.66 13.79
N ALA A 21 6.08 13.62 14.41
CA ALA A 21 6.36 13.65 15.84
C ALA A 21 7.41 14.70 16.23
N VAL A 22 8.36 15.02 15.33
CA VAL A 22 9.46 15.97 15.60
C VAL A 22 9.12 17.40 15.15
N VAL A 23 8.53 17.55 13.95
CA VAL A 23 8.32 18.86 13.30
C VAL A 23 6.90 19.40 13.52
N GLY A 24 5.96 18.52 13.85
CA GLY A 24 4.54 18.86 14.04
C GLY A 24 3.65 18.44 12.87
N SER A 25 2.35 18.53 13.10
CA SER A 25 1.32 17.86 12.29
C SER A 25 0.67 18.75 11.22
N PHE A 26 1.19 19.94 10.95
CA PHE A 26 0.60 20.87 9.98
C PHE A 26 1.35 20.81 8.64
N PRO A 27 0.68 20.54 7.50
CA PRO A 27 -0.74 20.20 7.32
C PRO A 27 -1.07 18.72 7.59
N PHE A 28 -2.13 18.46 8.35
CA PHE A 28 -2.47 17.10 8.82
C PHE A 28 -3.00 16.19 7.71
N ASN A 29 -3.74 16.75 6.74
CA ASN A 29 -4.25 16.00 5.59
C ASN A 29 -3.13 15.44 4.71
N SER A 30 -2.09 16.23 4.44
CA SER A 30 -0.93 15.79 3.65
C SER A 30 -0.11 14.70 4.37
N PHE A 31 -0.06 14.75 5.71
CA PHE A 31 0.52 13.65 6.50
C PHE A 31 -0.34 12.38 6.43
N LEU A 32 -1.64 12.50 6.70
CA LEU A 32 -2.55 11.37 6.72
C LEU A 32 -2.59 10.67 5.35
N SER A 33 -2.68 11.44 4.26
CA SER A 33 -2.62 10.93 2.88
C SER A 33 -1.30 10.20 2.60
N GLY A 34 -0.16 10.75 3.02
CA GLY A 34 1.13 10.09 2.91
C GLY A 34 1.17 8.73 3.60
N VAL A 35 0.76 8.67 4.87
CA VAL A 35 0.76 7.43 5.67
C VAL A 35 -0.23 6.42 5.10
N LEU A 36 -1.44 6.86 4.71
CA LEU A 36 -2.44 6.01 4.08
C LEU A 36 -1.95 5.45 2.75
N SER A 37 -1.15 6.19 1.98
CA SER A 37 -0.55 5.71 0.72
C SER A 37 0.39 4.55 0.97
N CYS A 38 1.29 4.70 1.93
CA CYS A 38 2.25 3.67 2.29
C CYS A 38 1.57 2.42 2.87
N VAL A 39 0.62 2.62 3.79
CA VAL A 39 -0.11 1.52 4.44
C VAL A 39 -1.01 0.79 3.44
N GLY A 40 -1.82 1.51 2.66
CA GLY A 40 -2.73 0.89 1.68
C GLY A 40 -1.98 0.11 0.61
N THR A 41 -0.86 0.65 0.13
CA THR A 41 0.02 -0.03 -0.83
C THR A 41 0.63 -1.30 -0.24
N ALA A 42 1.08 -1.27 1.02
CA ALA A 42 1.61 -2.44 1.71
C ALA A 42 0.54 -3.54 1.86
N VAL A 43 -0.69 -3.19 2.25
CA VAL A 43 -1.81 -4.13 2.37
C VAL A 43 -2.13 -4.78 1.03
N LEU A 44 -2.23 -3.99 -0.05
CA LEU A 44 -2.47 -4.51 -1.40
C LEU A 44 -1.34 -5.46 -1.85
N ALA A 45 -0.09 -5.14 -1.53
CA ALA A 45 1.05 -5.99 -1.86
C ALA A 45 1.05 -7.32 -1.08
N VAL A 46 0.63 -7.30 0.19
CA VAL A 46 0.41 -8.53 0.98
C VAL A 46 -0.70 -9.37 0.37
N SER A 47 -1.81 -8.77 -0.03
CA SER A 47 -2.92 -9.46 -0.70
C SER A 47 -2.49 -10.10 -2.01
N LEU A 48 -1.65 -9.41 -2.81
CA LEU A 48 -1.07 -9.98 -4.03
C LEU A 48 -0.15 -11.16 -3.70
N ARG A 49 0.68 -11.05 -2.66
CA ARG A 49 1.59 -12.13 -2.22
C ARG A 49 0.82 -13.39 -1.82
N ILE A 50 -0.33 -13.24 -1.17
CA ILE A 50 -1.21 -14.37 -0.77
C ILE A 50 -1.84 -15.04 -1.99
N GLN A 51 -2.31 -14.25 -2.97
CA GLN A 51 -2.96 -14.75 -4.19
C GLN A 51 -1.98 -15.40 -5.17
N VAL A 52 -0.75 -14.90 -5.27
CA VAL A 52 0.28 -15.44 -6.17
C VAL A 52 1.00 -16.66 -5.57
N ASN A 53 0.84 -16.91 -4.26
CA ASN A 53 1.46 -18.05 -3.60
C ASN A 53 0.77 -19.37 -4.02
N LYS A 54 1.47 -20.19 -4.82
CA LYS A 54 0.97 -21.48 -5.34
C LYS A 54 0.70 -22.54 -4.26
N GLU A 55 1.28 -22.40 -3.07
CA GLU A 55 1.00 -23.27 -1.93
C GLU A 55 -0.39 -23.03 -1.33
N ASN A 56 -0.98 -21.86 -1.60
CA ASN A 56 -2.27 -21.48 -1.06
C ASN A 56 -3.41 -22.14 -1.86
N LYS A 57 -4.00 -23.19 -1.29
CA LYS A 57 -4.98 -24.03 -2.00
C LYS A 57 -6.29 -23.32 -2.33
N GLU A 58 -6.63 -22.25 -1.61
CA GLU A 58 -7.86 -21.48 -1.80
C GLU A 58 -7.86 -20.61 -3.07
N PHE A 59 -6.69 -20.30 -3.63
CA PHE A 59 -6.55 -19.42 -4.81
C PHE A 59 -6.05 -20.14 -6.06
N LYS A 60 -6.08 -21.49 -6.08
CA LYS A 60 -5.57 -22.30 -7.19
C LYS A 60 -6.31 -22.07 -8.52
N ASP A 61 -7.59 -21.70 -8.46
CA ASP A 61 -8.40 -21.39 -9.63
C ASP A 61 -8.26 -19.93 -10.10
N LEU A 62 -7.53 -19.09 -9.35
CA LEU A 62 -7.31 -17.70 -9.73
C LEU A 62 -6.04 -17.58 -10.59
N PRO A 63 -6.14 -17.11 -11.86
CA PRO A 63 -4.97 -16.88 -12.66
C PRO A 63 -4.15 -15.70 -12.08
N PRO A 64 -2.81 -15.83 -12.01
CA PRO A 64 -1.94 -14.81 -11.42
C PRO A 64 -2.04 -13.46 -12.15
N GLU A 65 -2.35 -13.48 -13.44
CA GLU A 65 -2.58 -12.30 -14.27
C GLU A 65 -3.78 -11.48 -13.78
N ARG A 66 -4.86 -12.15 -13.34
CA ARG A 66 -6.04 -11.49 -12.78
C ARG A 66 -5.75 -10.87 -11.43
N ALA A 67 -5.03 -11.59 -10.56
CA ALA A 67 -4.62 -11.06 -9.25
C ALA A 67 -3.72 -9.81 -9.40
N PHE A 68 -2.85 -9.80 -10.41
CA PHE A 68 -2.03 -8.62 -10.73
C PHE A 68 -2.88 -7.46 -11.28
N ALA A 69 -3.84 -7.73 -12.17
CA ALA A 69 -4.73 -6.70 -12.69
C ALA A 69 -5.57 -6.05 -11.57
N ASP A 70 -6.10 -6.85 -10.65
CA ASP A 70 -6.83 -6.37 -9.48
C ASP A 70 -5.95 -5.51 -8.57
N PHE A 71 -4.71 -5.95 -8.32
CA PHE A 71 -3.73 -5.16 -7.58
C PHE A 71 -3.49 -3.78 -8.23
N VAL A 72 -3.26 -3.72 -9.54
CA VAL A 72 -3.02 -2.46 -10.25
C VAL A 72 -4.23 -1.54 -10.20
N LEU A 73 -5.44 -2.05 -10.42
CA LEU A 73 -6.67 -1.26 -10.33
C LEU A 73 -6.90 -0.71 -8.93
N CYS A 74 -6.80 -1.56 -7.90
CA CYS A 74 -6.94 -1.17 -6.51
C CYS A 74 -5.88 -0.11 -6.13
N ASN A 75 -4.64 -0.28 -6.58
CA ASN A 75 -3.55 0.65 -6.27
C ASN A 75 -3.75 2.02 -6.96
N LEU A 76 -4.28 2.02 -8.20
CA LEU A 76 -4.61 3.25 -8.92
C LEU A 76 -5.76 4.02 -8.24
N VAL A 77 -6.82 3.32 -7.85
CA VAL A 77 -7.94 3.93 -7.11
C VAL A 77 -7.48 4.49 -5.77
N LEU A 78 -6.64 3.73 -5.05
CA LEU A 78 -6.05 4.18 -3.79
C LEU A 78 -5.29 5.51 -3.97
N HIS A 79 -4.39 5.58 -4.96
CA HIS A 79 -3.61 6.81 -5.21
C HIS A 79 -4.48 7.98 -5.69
N LEU A 80 -5.55 7.74 -6.45
CA LEU A 80 -6.52 8.79 -6.81
C LEU A 80 -7.21 9.40 -5.59
N VAL A 81 -7.68 8.56 -4.66
CA VAL A 81 -8.32 9.02 -3.41
C VAL A 81 -7.33 9.81 -2.56
N ILE A 82 -6.09 9.35 -2.48
CA ILE A 82 -5.03 10.00 -1.69
C ILE A 82 -4.65 11.36 -2.27
N MET A 83 -4.52 11.47 -3.60
CA MET A 83 -4.28 12.76 -4.25
C MET A 83 -5.42 13.75 -4.03
N ASN A 84 -6.66 13.27 -3.96
CA ASN A 84 -7.79 14.12 -3.60
C ASN A 84 -7.75 14.59 -2.13
N PHE A 85 -7.25 13.73 -1.23
CA PHE A 85 -7.15 14.00 0.21
C PHE A 85 -5.91 14.79 0.63
N LEU A 86 -4.96 15.01 -0.28
CA LEU A 86 -3.68 15.70 -0.02
C LEU A 86 -3.85 17.20 0.30
N GLY A 87 -4.98 17.79 -0.12
CA GLY A 87 -5.37 19.19 0.08
C GLY A 87 -5.91 19.49 1.46
#